data_AF-A0A3A1WVS5-F1
#
_entry.id   AF-A0A3A1WVS5-F1
#
_cell.length_a   1.000
_cell.length_b   1.000
_cell.length_c   1.000
_cell.angle_alpha   90.00
_cell.angle_beta   90.00
_cell.angle_gamma   90.00
#
_symmetry.space_group_name_H-M   'P 1'
#
loop_
_entity.id
_entity.type
_entity.pdbx_description
1 polymer ?
#
loop_
_entity_poly.entity_id
_entity_poly.type
_entity_poly.pdbx_seq_one_letter_code
_entity_poly.pdbx_strand_id
1 'polypeptide(L)'
;ESAIDAMMMVLVGLIAVAVVIALIGVANTLSLSVIERTKESATLRAIGMTRGQVRRSLALEATLISLTSTVSGLIVGTAFGWIGSYMVFSVIGKVPFVVDWTIYAVLALIALLAALLSSVLPARRAVKSSPVVALAED
;
A
#
# COMPACT_ATOMS: atom_id res chain seq x y z
N GLU A 1 -2.48 17.57 -29.99
CA GLU A 1 -1.76 16.49 -29.26
C GLU A 1 -1.00 17.00 -28.05
N SER A 2 -0.06 17.95 -28.16
CA SER A 2 0.80 18.36 -27.02
C SER A 2 0.05 18.81 -25.75
N ALA A 3 -1.11 19.46 -25.87
CA ALA A 3 -1.88 19.90 -24.72
C ALA A 3 -2.49 18.73 -23.91
N ILE A 4 -2.95 17.67 -24.58
CA ILE A 4 -3.53 16.48 -23.93
C ILE A 4 -2.41 15.69 -23.24
N ASP A 5 -1.27 15.52 -23.92
CA ASP A 5 -0.11 14.83 -23.35
C ASP A 5 0.45 15.58 -22.12
N ALA A 6 0.53 16.92 -22.20
CA ALA A 6 0.92 17.74 -21.06
C ALA A 6 -0.05 17.60 -19.87
N MET A 7 -1.37 17.61 -20.13
CA MET A 7 -2.38 17.38 -19.10
C MET A 7 -2.25 15.98 -18.48
N MET A 8 -2.08 14.94 -19.29
CA MET A 8 -1.87 13.57 -18.83
C MET A 8 -0.61 13.46 -17.97
N MET A 9 0.49 14.09 -18.38
CA MET A 9 1.75 14.08 -17.64
C MET A 9 1.60 14.74 -16.26
N VAL A 10 0.90 15.88 -16.17
CA VAL A 10 0.61 16.55 -14.90
C VAL A 10 -0.26 15.67 -14.00
N LEU A 11 -1.31 15.05 -14.55
CA LEU A 11 -2.19 14.14 -13.80
C LEU A 11 -1.44 12.92 -13.28
N VAL A 12 -0.60 12.29 -14.11
CA VAL A 12 0.26 11.17 -13.70
C VAL A 12 1.24 11.62 -12.61
N GLY A 13 1.81 12.82 -12.73
CA GLY A 13 2.65 13.41 -11.68
C GLY A 13 1.93 13.57 -10.35
N LEU A 14 0.69 14.06 -10.37
CA LEU A 14 -0.14 14.18 -9.17
C LEU A 14 -0.45 12.82 -8.53
N ILE A 15 -0.77 11.82 -9.35
CA ILE A 15 -0.99 10.44 -8.89
C ILE A 15 0.28 9.89 -8.24
N ALA A 16 1.46 10.12 -8.83
CA ALA A 16 2.73 9.67 -8.27
C ALA A 16 2.96 10.26 -6.87
N VAL A 17 2.69 11.56 -6.67
CA VAL A 17 2.77 12.20 -5.35
C VAL A 17 1.77 11.58 -4.36
N ALA A 18 0.53 11.35 -4.78
CA ALA A 18 -0.48 10.72 -3.93
C ALA A 18 -0.07 9.31 -3.50
N VAL A 19 0.54 8.52 -4.40
CA VAL A 19 1.09 7.20 -4.08
C VAL A 19 2.20 7.30 -3.03
N VAL A 20 3.13 8.27 -3.16
CA VAL A 20 4.19 8.48 -2.17
C VAL A 20 3.60 8.78 -0.79
N ILE A 21 2.61 9.68 -0.70
CA ILE A 21 1.93 10.01 0.56
C ILE A 21 1.27 8.77 1.16
N ALA A 22 0.57 7.98 0.35
CA ALA A 22 -0.07 6.74 0.80
C ALA A 22 0.95 5.73 1.35
N LEU A 23 2.09 5.56 0.67
CA LEU A 23 3.15 4.63 1.12
C LEU A 23 3.77 5.04 2.46
N ILE A 24 3.92 6.35 2.71
CA ILE A 24 4.37 6.88 3.99
C ILE A 24 3.33 6.59 5.08
N GLY A 25 2.04 6.80 4.78
CA GLY A 25 0.95 6.46 5.69
C GLY A 25 0.96 4.99 6.10
N VAL A 26 1.06 4.08 5.13
CA VAL A 26 1.16 2.63 5.37
C VAL A 26 2.40 2.28 6.20
N ALA A 27 3.55 2.89 5.89
CA ALA A 27 4.78 2.67 6.66
C ALA A 27 4.61 3.09 8.13
N ASN A 28 3.92 4.20 8.39
CA ASN A 28 3.65 4.69 9.73
C ASN A 28 2.69 3.77 10.49
N THR A 29 1.60 3.33 9.86
CA THR A 29 0.67 2.38 10.46
C THR A 29 1.34 1.06 10.82
N LEU A 30 2.15 0.51 9.91
CA LEU A 30 2.91 -0.72 10.16
C LEU A 30 3.97 -0.50 11.24
N SER A 31 4.59 0.68 11.30
CA SER A 31 5.53 1.03 12.38
C SER A 31 4.84 1.05 13.75
N LEU A 32 3.62 1.57 13.83
CA LEU A 32 2.85 1.58 15.08
C LEU A 32 2.45 0.16 15.50
N SER A 33 1.90 -0.64 14.58
CA SER A 33 1.54 -2.05 14.80
C SER A 33 2.75 -2.87 15.28
N VAL A 34 3.95 -2.59 14.74
CA VAL A 34 5.21 -3.17 15.21
C VAL A 34 5.52 -2.83 16.66
N ILE A 35 5.35 -1.57 17.07
CA ILE A 35 5.66 -1.12 18.43
C ILE A 35 4.74 -1.81 19.42
N GLU A 36 3.44 -1.84 19.13
CA GLU A 36 2.42 -2.53 19.93
C GLU A 36 2.73 -4.03 20.05
N ARG A 37 3.04 -4.68 18.93
CA ARG A 37 3.41 -6.10 18.90
C ARG A 37 4.78 -6.40 19.47
N THR A 38 5.69 -5.43 19.59
CA THR A 38 6.98 -5.65 20.26
C THR A 38 6.76 -5.80 21.77
N LYS A 39 5.78 -5.10 22.35
CA LYS A 39 5.39 -5.29 23.75
C LYS A 39 4.80 -6.69 23.98
N GLU A 40 3.90 -7.14 23.10
CA GLU A 40 3.36 -8.52 23.15
C GLU A 40 4.42 -9.58 22.83
N SER A 41 5.31 -9.31 21.88
CA SER A 41 6.40 -10.21 21.49
C SER A 41 7.47 -10.30 22.56
N ALA A 42 7.65 -9.28 23.41
CA ALA A 42 8.52 -9.37 24.58
C ALA A 42 7.97 -10.38 25.60
N THR A 43 6.65 -10.38 25.82
CA THR A 43 5.96 -11.39 26.64
C THR A 43 6.01 -12.77 25.99
N LEU A 44 5.75 -12.89 24.69
CA LEU A 44 5.83 -14.15 23.94
C LEU A 44 7.28 -14.65 23.74
N ARG A 45 8.28 -13.79 23.79
CA ARG A 45 9.72 -14.14 23.77
C ARG A 45 10.17 -14.75 25.08
N ALA A 46 9.55 -14.40 26.21
CA ALA A 46 9.71 -15.16 27.44
C ALA A 46 9.24 -16.63 27.29
N ILE A 47 8.44 -16.91 26.25
CA ILE A 47 7.93 -18.24 25.88
C ILE A 47 8.51 -18.78 24.55
N GLY A 48 9.48 -18.09 23.92
CA GLY A 48 10.29 -18.63 22.80
C GLY A 48 10.09 -18.07 21.38
N MET A 49 9.36 -16.97 21.18
CA MET A 49 9.10 -16.43 19.81
C MET A 49 10.37 -15.90 19.10
N THR A 50 10.56 -16.24 17.82
CA THR A 50 11.76 -15.89 17.03
C THR A 50 11.59 -14.62 16.18
N ARG A 51 12.70 -13.91 15.91
CA ARG A 51 12.72 -12.68 15.09
C ARG A 51 12.15 -12.87 13.67
N GLY A 52 12.20 -14.09 13.14
CA GLY A 52 11.63 -14.43 11.83
C GLY A 52 10.10 -14.43 11.82
N GLN A 53 9.46 -14.82 12.92
CA GLN A 53 7.99 -14.84 13.03
C GLN A 53 7.41 -13.42 13.02
N VAL A 54 8.09 -12.45 13.66
CA VAL A 54 7.70 -11.03 13.62
C VAL A 54 7.75 -10.50 12.18
N ARG A 55 8.83 -10.75 11.44
CA ARG A 55 8.93 -10.33 10.03
C ARG A 55 7.86 -10.96 9.15
N ARG A 56 7.58 -12.25 9.33
CA ARG A 56 6.57 -12.97 8.55
C ARG A 56 5.17 -12.44 8.83
N SER A 57 4.86 -12.13 10.10
CA SER A 57 3.58 -11.52 10.48
C SER A 57 3.39 -10.16 9.83
N LEU A 58 4.41 -9.30 9.85
CA LEU A 58 4.34 -7.99 9.19
C LEU A 58 4.14 -8.11 7.67
N ALA A 59 4.85 -9.04 7.03
CA ALA A 59 4.71 -9.26 5.60
C ALA A 59 3.31 -9.74 5.23
N LEU A 60 2.70 -10.61 6.06
CA LEU A 60 1.32 -11.06 5.87
C LEU A 60 0.33 -9.91 6.06
N GLU A 61 0.51 -9.08 7.08
CA GLU A 61 -0.34 -7.91 7.34
C GLU A 61 -0.27 -6.89 6.19
N ALA A 62 0.94 -6.58 5.73
CA ALA A 62 1.15 -5.72 4.55
C ALA A 62 0.51 -6.31 3.28
N THR A 63 0.61 -7.63 3.08
CA THR A 63 0.01 -8.32 1.93
C THR A 63 -1.52 -8.25 1.99
N LEU A 64 -2.13 -8.47 3.16
CA LEU A 64 -3.58 -8.41 3.34
C LEU A 64 -4.10 -6.99 3.11
N ILE A 65 -3.44 -5.97 3.67
CA ILE A 65 -3.79 -4.56 3.46
C ILE A 65 -3.65 -4.19 1.98
N SER A 66 -2.58 -4.63 1.33
CA SER A 66 -2.36 -4.39 -0.11
C SER A 66 -3.47 -5.03 -0.95
N LEU A 67 -3.85 -6.27 -0.63
CA LEU A 67 -4.87 -7.00 -1.38
C LEU A 67 -6.23 -6.30 -1.27
N THR A 68 -6.66 -5.93 -0.06
CA THR A 68 -7.95 -5.25 0.16
C THR A 68 -7.97 -3.86 -0.47
N SER A 69 -6.85 -3.13 -0.40
CA SER A 69 -6.70 -1.81 -1.04
C SER A 69 -6.70 -1.91 -2.56
N THR A 70 -6.02 -2.91 -3.14
CA THR A 70 -5.95 -3.11 -4.58
C THR A 70 -7.32 -3.47 -5.15
N VAL A 71 -8.03 -4.41 -4.53
CA VAL A 71 -9.38 -4.80 -4.96
C VAL A 71 -10.32 -3.60 -4.88
N SER A 72 -10.36 -2.92 -3.73
CA SER A 72 -11.20 -1.73 -3.55
C SER A 72 -10.83 -0.62 -4.54
N GLY A 73 -9.53 -0.37 -4.73
CA GLY A 73 -9.01 0.67 -5.63
C GLY A 73 -9.32 0.40 -7.10
N LEU A 74 -9.23 -0.85 -7.55
CA LEU A 74 -9.61 -1.24 -8.92
C LEU A 74 -11.11 -1.05 -9.14
N ILE A 75 -11.95 -1.47 -8.20
CA ILE A 75 -13.41 -1.29 -8.30
C ILE A 75 -13.77 0.19 -8.37
N VAL A 76 -13.28 0.98 -7.41
CA VAL A 76 -13.59 2.41 -7.29
C VAL A 76 -13.00 3.19 -8.47
N GLY A 77 -11.74 2.94 -8.82
CA GLY A 77 -11.06 3.60 -9.93
C GLY A 77 -11.71 3.32 -11.29
N THR A 78 -12.13 2.07 -11.52
CA THR A 78 -12.85 1.69 -12.74
C THR A 78 -14.22 2.34 -12.81
N ALA A 79 -14.96 2.34 -11.70
CA ALA A 79 -16.27 2.99 -11.64
C ALA A 79 -16.17 4.49 -11.92
N PHE A 80 -15.28 5.21 -11.22
CA PHE A 80 -15.08 6.64 -11.45
C PHE A 80 -14.51 6.95 -12.84
N GLY A 81 -13.57 6.15 -13.34
CA GLY A 81 -13.00 6.33 -14.68
C GLY A 81 -14.05 6.16 -15.78
N TRP A 82 -14.90 5.14 -15.65
CA TRP A 82 -15.99 4.92 -16.60
C TRP A 82 -17.09 5.97 -16.49
N ILE A 83 -17.54 6.33 -15.28
CA ILE A 83 -18.54 7.39 -15.09
C ILE A 83 -18.03 8.72 -15.62
N GLY A 84 -16.78 9.10 -15.32
CA GLY A 84 -16.17 10.33 -15.83
C GLY A 84 -16.11 10.35 -17.37
N SER A 85 -15.70 9.23 -17.97
CA SER A 85 -15.67 9.09 -19.43
C SER A 85 -17.08 9.17 -20.04
N TYR A 86 -18.05 8.52 -19.40
CA TYR A 86 -19.45 8.54 -19.81
C TYR A 86 -20.03 9.96 -19.76
N MET A 87 -19.79 10.70 -18.68
CA MET A 87 -20.29 12.07 -18.53
C MET A 87 -19.76 13.02 -19.62
N VAL A 88 -18.51 12.84 -20.06
CA VAL A 88 -17.87 13.70 -21.07
C VAL A 88 -18.23 13.29 -22.49
N PHE A 89 -18.19 11.98 -22.79
CA PHE A 89 -18.26 11.47 -24.16
C PHE A 89 -19.63 10.90 -24.56
N SER A 90 -20.59 10.76 -23.64
CA SER A 90 -21.93 10.25 -23.93
C SER A 90 -22.69 11.05 -25.00
N VAL A 91 -22.38 12.34 -25.15
CA VAL A 91 -22.99 13.23 -26.16
C VAL A 91 -22.43 12.96 -27.57
N ILE A 92 -21.20 12.43 -27.66
CA ILE A 92 -20.47 12.24 -28.93
C ILE A 92 -20.63 10.80 -29.44
N GLY A 93 -20.84 9.83 -28.55
CA GLY A 93 -21.07 8.44 -28.95
C GLY A 93 -21.21 7.47 -27.77
N LYS A 94 -21.28 6.17 -28.08
CA LYS A 94 -21.29 5.12 -27.05
C LYS A 94 -19.91 5.01 -26.42
N VAL A 95 -19.84 5.04 -25.09
CA VAL A 95 -18.62 4.82 -24.32
C VAL A 95 -18.53 3.34 -23.95
N PRO A 96 -17.70 2.54 -24.64
CA PRO A 96 -17.58 1.12 -24.34
C PRO A 96 -16.88 0.91 -22.99
N PHE A 97 -17.38 -0.04 -22.20
CA PHE A 97 -16.72 -0.50 -20.99
C PHE A 97 -15.65 -1.53 -21.39
N VAL A 98 -14.42 -1.07 -21.60
CA VAL A 98 -13.28 -1.93 -21.94
C VAL A 98 -12.37 -2.03 -20.73
N VAL A 99 -12.17 -3.25 -20.25
CA VAL A 99 -11.25 -3.57 -19.16
C VAL A 99 -10.07 -4.33 -19.73
N ASP A 100 -8.87 -3.75 -19.60
CA ASP A 100 -7.62 -4.43 -19.90
C ASP A 100 -7.09 -5.12 -18.64
N TRP A 101 -7.28 -6.43 -18.59
CA TRP A 101 -6.81 -7.28 -17.49
C TRP A 101 -5.28 -7.25 -17.33
N THR A 102 -4.54 -6.97 -18.41
CA THR A 102 -3.08 -6.86 -18.37
C THR A 102 -2.66 -5.66 -17.54
N ILE A 103 -3.30 -4.51 -17.77
CA ILE A 103 -3.03 -3.28 -17.00
C ILE A 103 -3.38 -3.49 -15.54
N TYR A 104 -4.52 -4.14 -15.24
CA TYR A 104 -4.90 -4.40 -13.85
C TYR A 104 -3.96 -5.36 -13.15
N ALA A 105 -3.45 -6.39 -13.84
CA ALA A 105 -2.45 -7.29 -13.30
C ALA A 105 -1.13 -6.56 -12.98
N VAL A 106 -0.68 -5.67 -13.87
CA VAL A 106 0.51 -4.84 -13.65
C VAL A 106 0.31 -3.89 -12.47
N LEU A 107 -0.83 -3.21 -12.37
CA LEU A 107 -1.14 -2.33 -11.25
C LEU A 107 -1.21 -3.08 -9.92
N ALA A 108 -1.80 -4.27 -9.90
CA ALA A 108 -1.86 -5.12 -8.71
C ALA A 108 -0.45 -5.56 -8.27
N LEU A 109 0.42 -5.91 -9.22
CA LEU A 109 1.82 -6.25 -8.93
C LEU A 109 2.57 -5.05 -8.36
N ILE A 110 2.41 -3.86 -8.95
CA ILE A 110 3.04 -2.63 -8.46
C ILE A 110 2.56 -2.31 -7.04
N ALA A 111 1.26 -2.39 -6.78
CA ALA A 111 0.69 -2.13 -5.46
C ALA A 111 1.26 -3.09 -4.40
N LEU A 112 1.34 -4.38 -4.73
CA LEU A 112 1.93 -5.40 -3.85
C LEU A 112 3.39 -5.11 -3.56
N LEU A 113 4.19 -4.82 -4.58
CA LEU A 113 5.61 -4.48 -4.41
C LEU A 113 5.78 -3.22 -3.57
N ALA A 114 4.95 -2.20 -3.80
CA ALA A 114 5.00 -0.95 -3.06
C ALA A 114 4.64 -1.15 -1.57
N ALA A 115 3.60 -1.95 -1.27
CA ALA A 115 3.23 -2.30 0.10
C ALA A 115 4.34 -3.10 0.81
N LEU A 116 4.93 -4.07 0.12
CA LEU A 116 6.06 -4.84 0.66
C LEU A 116 7.26 -3.93 0.93
N LEU A 117 7.62 -3.04 -0.01
CA LEU A 117 8.71 -2.08 0.15
C LEU A 117 8.47 -1.13 1.33
N SER A 118 7.24 -0.62 1.48
CA SER A 118 6.83 0.21 2.62
C SER A 118 7.03 -0.52 3.96
N SER A 119 6.78 -1.83 4.01
CA SER A 119 6.95 -2.66 5.22
C SER A 119 8.41 -2.95 5.60
N VAL A 120 9.39 -2.75 4.70
CA VAL A 120 10.81 -3.07 4.94
C VAL A 120 11.41 -2.20 6.04
N LEU A 121 11.12 -0.91 6.03
CA LEU A 121 11.62 0.05 7.04
C LEU A 121 11.14 -0.29 8.46
N PRO A 122 9.83 -0.45 8.73
CA PRO A 122 9.34 -0.87 10.04
C PRO A 122 9.83 -2.26 10.43
N ALA A 123 9.87 -3.24 9.52
CA ALA A 123 10.39 -4.58 9.81
C ALA A 123 11.86 -4.55 10.23
N ARG A 124 12.68 -3.66 9.64
CA ARG A 124 14.07 -3.46 10.06
C ARG A 124 14.17 -2.80 11.42
N ARG A 125 13.32 -1.79 11.72
CA ARG A 125 13.25 -1.14 13.03
C ARG A 125 12.84 -2.12 14.13
N ALA A 126 11.82 -2.94 13.90
CA ALA A 126 11.35 -3.99 14.83
C ALA A 126 12.47 -4.95 15.28
N VAL A 127 13.37 -5.29 14.34
CA VAL A 127 14.45 -6.24 14.60
C VAL A 127 15.65 -5.56 15.29
N LYS A 128 15.84 -4.26 15.06
CA LYS A 128 16.94 -3.47 15.64
C LYS A 128 16.58 -2.83 16.98
N SER A 129 15.31 -2.61 17.29
CA SER A 129 14.87 -2.19 18.63
C SER A 129 15.16 -3.32 19.60
N SER A 130 16.35 -3.24 20.20
CA SER A 130 16.80 -4.15 21.24
C SER A 130 15.81 -4.11 22.40
N PRO A 131 15.39 -5.28 22.95
CA PRO A 131 14.55 -5.37 24.15
C PRO A 131 15.10 -4.62 25.38
N VAL A 132 16.36 -4.20 25.35
CA VAL A 132 17.05 -3.54 26.46
C VAL A 132 16.61 -2.08 26.65
N VAL A 133 16.10 -1.39 25.62
CA VAL A 133 15.60 -0.01 25.78
C VAL A 133 14.19 0.01 26.38
N ALA A 134 13.37 -1.01 26.11
CA ALA A 134 12.00 -1.08 26.61
C ALA A 134 11.89 -1.39 28.12
N LEU A 135 12.99 -1.79 28.76
CA LEU A 135 13.11 -2.02 30.21
C LEU A 135 13.85 -0.90 30.94
N ALA A 136 14.35 0.10 30.22
CA ALA A 136 15.11 1.22 30.80
C ALA A 136 14.28 2.50 30.95
N GLU A 137 12.99 2.43 30.60
CA GLU A 137 12.05 3.57 30.64
C GLU A 137 10.97 3.39 31.73
N ASP A 138 11.14 2.41 32.63
CA ASP A 138 10.44 2.32 33.92
C ASP A 138 11.29 2.94 35.04
#